data_AF-X1KFC5-F1
#
_entry.id   AF-X1KFC5-F1
#
_cell.length_a   1.000
_cell.length_b   1.000
_cell.length_c   1.000
_cell.angle_alpha   90.00
_cell.angle_beta   90.00
_cell.angle_gamma   90.00
#
_symmetry.space_group_name_H-M   'P 1'
#
loop_
_entity.id
_entity.type
_entity.pdbx_description
1 polymer ?
#
loop_
_entity_poly.entity_id
_entity_poly.type
_entity_poly.pdbx_seq_one_letter_code
_entity_poly.pdbx_strand_id
1 'polypeptide(L)'
;MREVNQEDKLFFFSSSFITLDGLWMIETEEMTNWEVALKIDVIVWKKLLKIIIRRLKKYLNLEKNDLTNLIKILTFRWSIEGWKYSIVEQNAGKIKILVSQCPYKSAMNRNPERREKQSL
;
A
#
# COMPACT_ATOMS: atom_id res chain seq x y z
N MET A 1 -31.67 6.72 14.14
CA MET A 1 -30.30 6.47 13.61
C MET A 1 -30.38 6.50 12.09
N ARG A 2 -29.38 7.09 11.41
CA ARG A 2 -29.28 7.04 9.94
C ARG A 2 -28.89 5.63 9.50
N GLU A 3 -29.45 5.16 8.38
CA GLU A 3 -29.00 3.91 7.74
C GLU A 3 -27.63 4.08 7.07
N VAL A 4 -26.78 3.05 7.20
CA VAL A 4 -25.41 3.02 6.67
C VAL A 4 -25.42 2.53 5.23
N ASN A 5 -24.88 3.32 4.32
CA ASN A 5 -24.78 2.96 2.90
C ASN A 5 -23.36 2.48 2.50
N GLN A 6 -23.12 2.23 1.21
CA GLN A 6 -21.80 1.77 0.73
C GLN A 6 -20.72 2.85 0.82
N GLU A 7 -21.07 4.11 0.59
CA GLU A 7 -20.14 5.24 0.70
C GLU A 7 -19.66 5.40 2.14
N ASP A 8 -20.57 5.27 3.11
CA ASP A 8 -20.24 5.30 4.55
C ASP A 8 -19.25 4.18 4.92
N LYS A 9 -19.47 2.96 4.40
CA LYS A 9 -18.56 1.83 4.62
C LYS A 9 -17.20 2.08 3.98
N LEU A 10 -17.17 2.57 2.74
CA LEU A 10 -15.94 2.87 2.02
C LEU A 10 -15.13 3.96 2.73
N PHE A 11 -15.77 5.04 3.15
CA PHE A 11 -15.16 6.09 3.96
C PHE A 11 -14.56 5.52 5.24
N PHE A 12 -15.36 4.81 6.04
CA PHE A 12 -14.91 4.26 7.32
C PHE A 12 -13.71 3.33 7.15
N PHE A 13 -13.80 2.34 6.26
CA PHE A 13 -12.72 1.35 6.09
C PHE A 13 -11.47 1.94 5.44
N SER A 14 -11.62 2.81 4.43
CA SER A 14 -10.46 3.40 3.73
C SER A 14 -9.66 4.34 4.65
N SER A 15 -10.34 5.27 5.33
CA SER A 15 -9.68 6.19 6.26
C SER A 15 -9.08 5.44 7.45
N SER A 16 -9.83 4.49 8.03
CA SER A 16 -9.34 3.71 9.17
C SER A 16 -8.13 2.85 8.82
N PHE A 17 -8.07 2.29 7.60
CA PHE A 17 -6.93 1.47 7.19
C PHE A 17 -5.62 2.27 7.17
N ILE A 18 -5.64 3.49 6.61
CA ILE A 18 -4.45 4.35 6.56
C ILE A 18 -4.07 4.87 7.96
N THR A 19 -5.05 5.23 8.78
CA THR A 19 -4.81 5.66 10.16
C THR A 19 -4.20 4.54 11.01
N LEU A 20 -4.73 3.31 10.88
CA LEU A 20 -4.21 2.15 11.60
C LEU A 20 -2.76 1.85 11.24
N ASP A 21 -2.40 1.93 9.96
CA ASP A 21 -1.02 1.73 9.49
C ASP A 21 -0.05 2.76 10.12
N GLY A 22 -0.44 4.03 10.11
CA GLY A 22 0.36 5.09 10.75
C GLY A 22 0.52 4.90 12.26
N LEU A 23 -0.56 4.60 12.97
CA LEU A 23 -0.53 4.34 14.41
C LEU A 23 0.31 3.10 14.73
N TRP A 24 0.15 2.01 13.97
CA TRP A 24 0.96 0.80 14.13
C TRP A 24 2.45 1.12 14.12
N MET A 25 2.92 1.91 13.14
CA MET A 25 4.34 2.27 13.04
C MET A 25 4.79 3.18 14.17
N ILE A 26 3.95 4.15 14.59
CA ILE A 26 4.27 5.06 15.69
C ILE A 26 4.43 4.29 17.01
N GLU A 27 3.40 3.56 17.41
CA GLU A 27 3.37 2.85 18.68
C GLU A 27 4.44 1.75 18.74
N THR A 28 4.65 1.02 17.64
CA THR A 28 5.70 -0.01 17.61
C THR A 28 7.09 0.60 17.80
N GLU A 29 7.35 1.77 17.20
CA GLU A 29 8.60 2.48 17.37
C GLU A 29 8.79 2.99 18.80
N GLU A 30 7.76 3.59 19.41
CA GLU A 30 7.81 4.09 20.79
C GLU A 30 8.11 2.97 21.80
N MET A 31 7.53 1.78 21.57
CA MET A 31 7.78 0.60 22.41
C MET A 31 9.14 -0.06 22.14
N THR A 32 9.80 0.24 21.02
CA THR A 32 11.05 -0.41 20.60
C THR A 32 12.09 0.62 20.16
N ASN A 33 12.33 0.75 18.86
CA ASN A 33 13.11 1.78 18.19
C ASN A 33 12.84 1.69 16.68
N TRP A 34 13.36 2.65 15.90
CA TRP A 34 13.13 2.71 14.45
C TRP A 34 13.51 1.43 13.70
N GLU A 35 14.70 0.86 13.98
CA GLU A 35 15.20 -0.31 13.25
C GLU A 35 14.32 -1.54 13.50
N VAL A 36 13.94 -1.77 14.75
CA VAL A 36 13.07 -2.88 15.15
C VAL A 36 11.66 -2.69 14.59
N ALA A 37 11.11 -1.49 14.68
CA ALA A 37 9.78 -1.18 14.13
C ALA A 37 9.75 -1.37 12.61
N LEU A 38 10.75 -0.88 11.88
CA LEU A 38 10.86 -1.07 10.44
C LEU A 38 10.99 -2.56 10.07
N LYS A 39 11.78 -3.33 10.84
CA LYS A 39 11.89 -4.77 10.62
C LYS A 39 10.55 -5.49 10.80
N ILE A 40 9.80 -5.14 11.84
CA ILE A 40 8.46 -5.68 12.10
C ILE A 40 7.52 -5.30 10.95
N ASP A 41 7.50 -4.01 10.57
CA ASP A 41 6.67 -3.47 9.50
C ASP A 41 6.93 -4.21 8.17
N VAL A 42 8.19 -4.39 7.78
CA VAL A 42 8.57 -5.17 6.59
C VAL A 42 8.06 -6.61 6.64
N ILE A 43 8.10 -7.27 7.79
CA ILE A 43 7.58 -8.63 7.95
C ILE A 43 6.06 -8.66 7.78
N VAL A 44 5.35 -7.72 8.40
CA VAL A 44 3.89 -7.61 8.33
C VAL A 44 3.46 -7.32 6.89
N TRP A 45 4.04 -6.31 6.24
CA TRP A 45 3.71 -5.95 4.86
C TRP A 45 4.02 -7.08 3.87
N LYS A 46 5.13 -7.82 4.02
CA LYS A 46 5.41 -9.00 3.20
C LYS A 46 4.33 -10.07 3.32
N LYS A 47 3.81 -10.32 4.53
CA LYS A 47 2.72 -11.28 4.77
C LYS A 47 1.40 -10.75 4.21
N LEU A 48 1.07 -9.49 4.50
CA LEU A 48 -0.17 -8.86 4.07
C LEU A 48 -0.27 -8.75 2.54
N LEU A 49 0.80 -8.34 1.86
CA LEU A 49 0.82 -8.23 0.39
C LEU A 49 0.60 -9.58 -0.28
N LYS A 50 1.15 -10.69 0.24
CA LYS A 50 0.85 -12.03 -0.27
C LYS A 50 -0.66 -12.35 -0.18
N ILE A 51 -1.31 -11.97 0.92
CA ILE A 51 -2.74 -12.16 1.13
C ILE A 51 -3.55 -11.27 0.17
N ILE A 52 -3.21 -9.99 0.07
CA ILE A 52 -3.88 -9.02 -0.82
C ILE A 52 -3.76 -9.47 -2.27
N ILE A 53 -2.55 -9.82 -2.75
CA ILE A 53 -2.33 -10.29 -4.12
C ILE A 53 -3.18 -11.53 -4.41
N ARG A 54 -3.23 -12.51 -3.49
CA ARG A 54 -4.07 -13.70 -3.67
C ARG A 54 -5.56 -13.36 -3.74
N ARG A 55 -6.04 -12.43 -2.90
CA ARG A 55 -7.44 -11.97 -2.90
C ARG A 55 -7.76 -11.23 -4.20
N LEU A 56 -6.91 -10.31 -4.64
CA LEU A 56 -7.09 -9.54 -5.87
C LEU A 56 -7.00 -10.41 -7.12
N LYS A 57 -6.09 -11.39 -7.13
CA LYS A 57 -6.01 -12.38 -8.22
C LYS A 57 -7.36 -13.10 -8.41
N LYS A 58 -7.98 -13.55 -7.32
CA LYS A 58 -9.31 -14.18 -7.35
C LYS A 58 -10.41 -13.17 -7.73
N TYR A 59 -10.40 -11.99 -7.13
CA TYR A 59 -11.41 -10.95 -7.37
C TYR A 59 -11.44 -10.49 -8.83
N LEU A 60 -10.28 -10.38 -9.47
CA LEU A 60 -10.12 -9.94 -10.86
C LEU A 60 -10.20 -11.11 -11.87
N ASN A 61 -10.50 -12.34 -11.41
CA ASN A 61 -10.53 -13.56 -12.24
C ASN A 61 -9.25 -13.75 -13.08
N LEU A 62 -8.08 -13.54 -12.47
CA LEU A 62 -6.79 -13.70 -13.13
C LEU A 62 -6.25 -15.10 -12.87
N GLU A 63 -6.14 -15.93 -13.90
CA GLU A 63 -5.73 -17.34 -13.72
C GLU A 63 -4.21 -17.54 -13.87
N LYS A 64 -3.60 -16.87 -14.85
CA LYS A 64 -2.18 -17.02 -15.20
C LYS A 64 -1.25 -16.30 -14.21
N ASN A 65 -0.11 -16.93 -13.93
CA ASN A 65 1.00 -16.34 -13.16
C ASN A 65 2.02 -15.73 -14.12
N ASP A 66 1.70 -14.57 -14.69
CA ASP A 66 2.56 -13.85 -15.61
C ASP A 66 2.76 -12.38 -15.17
N LEU A 67 3.75 -11.73 -15.79
CA LEU A 67 4.09 -10.35 -15.48
C LEU A 67 2.93 -9.38 -15.76
N THR A 68 2.14 -9.64 -16.80
CA THR A 68 0.97 -8.82 -17.15
C THR A 68 -0.08 -8.82 -16.03
N ASN A 69 -0.42 -10.00 -15.51
CA ASN A 69 -1.38 -10.13 -14.41
C ASN A 69 -0.83 -9.57 -13.10
N LEU A 70 0.47 -9.74 -12.83
CA LEU A 70 1.12 -9.10 -11.69
C LEU A 70 0.96 -7.58 -11.74
N ILE A 71 1.21 -6.95 -12.89
CA ILE A 71 1.07 -5.51 -13.04
C ILE A 71 -0.39 -5.08 -12.92
N LYS A 72 -1.36 -5.81 -13.48
CA LYS A 72 -2.79 -5.52 -13.27
C LYS A 72 -3.17 -5.49 -11.79
N ILE A 73 -2.70 -6.47 -11.01
CA ILE A 73 -2.96 -6.52 -9.56
C ILE A 73 -2.33 -5.32 -8.85
N LEU A 74 -1.07 -5.01 -9.16
CA LEU A 74 -0.35 -3.91 -8.54
C LEU A 74 -0.99 -2.55 -8.86
N THR A 75 -1.29 -2.28 -10.12
CA THR A 75 -1.88 -1.01 -10.56
C THR A 75 -3.33 -0.85 -10.09
N PHE A 76 -4.10 -1.94 -10.02
CA PHE A 76 -5.44 -1.92 -9.42
C PHE A 76 -5.38 -1.48 -7.95
N ARG A 77 -4.51 -2.09 -7.14
CA ARG A 77 -4.29 -1.71 -5.74
C ARG A 77 -3.85 -0.25 -5.63
N TRP A 78 -2.84 0.14 -6.40
CA TRP A 78 -2.28 1.49 -6.38
C TRP A 78 -3.29 2.57 -6.76
N SER A 79 -4.18 2.29 -7.71
CA SER A 79 -5.28 3.19 -8.07
C SER A 79 -6.25 3.43 -6.92
N ILE A 80 -6.59 2.36 -6.17
CA ILE A 80 -7.47 2.45 -4.98
C ILE A 80 -6.78 3.24 -3.86
N GLU A 81 -5.49 3.02 -3.66
CA GLU A 81 -4.69 3.69 -2.62
C GLU A 81 -4.32 5.15 -2.98
N GLY A 82 -4.66 5.63 -4.18
CA GLY A 82 -4.39 7.01 -4.60
C GLY A 82 -2.94 7.28 -5.03
N TRP A 83 -2.21 6.25 -5.47
CA TRP A 83 -0.90 6.43 -6.09
C TRP A 83 -1.04 7.12 -7.45
N LYS A 84 -0.04 7.94 -7.82
CA LYS A 84 0.10 8.43 -9.19
C LYS A 84 1.28 7.75 -9.86
N TYR A 85 1.01 7.07 -10.96
CA TYR A 85 2.01 6.31 -11.70
C TYR A 85 1.69 6.28 -13.20
N SER A 86 2.71 5.98 -14.01
CA SER A 86 2.59 5.74 -15.45
C SER A 86 3.44 4.55 -15.87
N ILE A 87 2.92 3.73 -16.79
CA ILE A 87 3.69 2.65 -17.41
C ILE A 87 4.48 3.26 -18.58
N VAL A 88 5.80 3.25 -18.49
CA VAL A 88 6.68 3.93 -19.47
C VAL A 88 7.37 2.97 -20.43
N GLU A 89 7.38 1.67 -20.13
CA GLU A 89 7.87 0.61 -21.01
C GLU A 89 7.10 -0.69 -20.71
N GLN A 90 6.62 -1.38 -21.73
CA GLN A 90 6.00 -2.70 -21.60
C GLN A 90 6.39 -3.59 -22.78
N ASN A 91 7.29 -4.53 -22.50
CA ASN A 91 7.83 -5.51 -23.45
C ASN A 91 7.62 -6.94 -22.91
N ALA A 92 7.87 -7.95 -23.74
CA ALA A 92 7.86 -9.35 -23.30
C ALA A 92 8.86 -9.55 -22.14
N GLY A 93 8.35 -9.83 -20.94
CA GLY A 93 9.16 -10.08 -19.74
C GLY A 93 9.68 -8.85 -18.99
N LYS A 94 9.35 -7.61 -19.43
CA LYS A 94 9.83 -6.39 -18.77
C LYS A 94 8.77 -5.30 -18.75
N ILE A 95 8.55 -4.72 -17.58
CA ILE A 95 7.67 -3.56 -17.40
C ILE A 95 8.41 -2.51 -16.57
N LYS A 96 8.40 -1.26 -17.02
CA LYS A 96 8.86 -0.11 -16.24
C LYS A 96 7.67 0.77 -15.87
N ILE A 97 7.58 1.09 -14.58
CA ILE A 97 6.55 1.97 -14.05
C ILE A 97 7.24 3.15 -13.36
N LEU A 98 6.85 4.35 -13.74
CA LEU A 98 7.24 5.58 -13.07
C LEU A 98 6.18 5.90 -12.02
N VAL A 99 6.59 6.01 -10.75
CA VAL A 99 5.73 6.48 -9.66
C VAL A 99 6.05 7.94 -9.40
N SER A 100 5.11 8.84 -9.69
CA SER A 100 5.26 10.29 -9.45
C SER A 100 4.73 10.71 -8.07
N GLN A 101 3.81 9.96 -7.49
CA GLN A 101 3.31 10.21 -6.14
C GLN A 101 3.03 8.90 -5.40
N CYS A 102 3.65 8.75 -4.23
CA CYS A 102 3.41 7.66 -3.28
C CYS A 102 2.64 8.21 -2.06
N PRO A 103 1.42 7.73 -1.78
CA PRO A 103 0.60 8.24 -0.67
C PRO A 103 1.26 8.03 0.69
N TYR A 104 1.97 6.91 0.88
CA TYR A 104 2.71 6.61 2.12
C TYR A 104 3.87 7.60 2.32
N LYS A 105 4.64 7.91 1.28
CA LYS A 105 5.70 8.93 1.34
C LYS A 105 5.11 10.31 1.62
N SER A 106 4.00 10.66 0.97
CA SER A 106 3.28 11.92 1.25
C SER A 106 2.78 11.98 2.69
N ALA A 107 2.31 10.86 3.27
CA ALA A 107 1.91 10.78 4.67
C ALA A 107 3.09 11.02 5.60
N MET A 108 4.21 10.32 5.38
CA MET A 108 5.44 10.50 6.16
C MET A 108 5.97 11.93 6.07
N ASN A 109 5.92 12.56 4.88
CA ASN A 109 6.36 13.94 4.69
C ASN A 109 5.52 14.96 5.47
N ARG A 110 4.27 14.65 5.82
CA ARG A 110 3.47 15.57 6.65
C ARG A 110 3.94 15.64 8.10
N ASN A 111 4.67 14.63 8.57
CA ASN A 111 5.25 14.62 9.91
C ASN A 111 6.76 14.97 9.84
N PRO A 112 7.19 16.15 10.35
CA PRO A 112 8.59 16.57 10.30
C PRO A 112 9.57 15.56 10.91
N GLU A 113 9.24 14.96 12.05
CA GLU A 113 10.07 13.96 12.76
C GLU A 113 10.28 12.67 11.95
N ARG A 114 9.40 12.43 10.96
CA ARG A 114 9.43 11.24 10.10
C ARG A 114 10.18 11.48 8.80
N ARG A 115 10.43 12.72 8.38
CA ARG A 115 11.11 13.04 7.12
C ARG A 115 12.56 12.55 7.11
N GLU A 116 13.25 12.71 8.23
CA GLU A 116 14.67 12.38 8.37
C GLU A 116 14.94 10.86 8.36
N LYS A 117 13.91 10.05 8.59
CA LYS A 117 14.00 8.58 8.65
C LYS A 117 13.85 7.91 7.28
N GLN A 118 13.67 8.68 6.20
CA GLN A 118 13.48 8.18 4.82
C GLN A 118 14.79 7.93 4.05
N SER A 119 15.94 8.22 4.65
CA SER A 119 17.27 8.19 4.00
C SER A 119 18.00 6.84 4.10
N LEU A 120 17.31 5.77 4.54
CA LEU A 120 17.84 4.40 4.62
C LEU A 120 17.29 3.51 3.51
#